data_AF-A0A0A3XIY1-F1
#
_entry.id   AF-A0A0A3XIY1-F1
#
_cell.length_a   1.000
_cell.length_b   1.000
_cell.length_c   1.000
_cell.angle_alpha   90.00
_cell.angle_beta   90.00
_cell.angle_gamma   90.00
#
_symmetry.space_group_name_H-M   'P 1'
#
loop_
_entity.id
_entity.type
_entity.pdbx_description
1 polymer ?
#
loop_
_entity_poly.entity_id
_entity_poly.type
_entity_poly.pdbx_seq_one_letter_code
_entity_poly.pdbx_strand_id
1 'polypeptide(L)'
;MNLQHYPVAPKPLRTDLPATVAAWHSNFSRERYNASVRRVIDPLILVGDFFMVNIGQCFNAQVSNSFDPIAFCGQLYKGHDRVFR
;
A
#
# COMPACT_ATOMS: atom_id res chain seq x y z
N MET A 1 -37.22 -34.45 -6.58
CA MET A 1 -36.35 -33.30 -6.92
C MET A 1 -36.06 -32.55 -5.63
N ASN A 2 -34.81 -32.56 -5.17
CA ASN A 2 -34.42 -31.97 -3.89
C ASN A 2 -33.54 -30.75 -4.19
N LEU A 3 -34.05 -29.55 -3.92
CA LEU A 3 -33.33 -28.29 -4.11
C LEU A 3 -32.37 -28.11 -2.93
N GLN A 4 -31.07 -28.33 -3.17
CA GLN A 4 -30.03 -28.01 -2.22
C GLN A 4 -30.05 -26.50 -1.93
N HIS A 5 -30.35 -26.15 -0.68
CA HIS A 5 -30.17 -24.82 -0.13
C HIS A 5 -28.66 -24.55 -0.04
N TYR A 6 -28.11 -23.76 -0.96
CA TYR A 6 -26.76 -23.25 -0.81
C TYR A 6 -26.73 -22.24 0.34
N PRO A 7 -25.74 -22.29 1.26
CA PRO A 7 -25.61 -21.26 2.28
C PRO A 7 -25.32 -19.93 1.59
N VAL A 8 -26.20 -18.95 1.80
CA VAL A 8 -25.99 -17.56 1.41
C VAL A 8 -24.69 -17.10 2.08
N ALA A 9 -23.69 -16.76 1.28
CA ALA A 9 -22.45 -16.18 1.79
C ALA A 9 -22.79 -14.94 2.64
N PRO A 10 -22.22 -14.78 3.85
CA PRO A 10 -22.51 -13.63 4.68
C PRO A 10 -22.14 -12.36 3.92
N LYS A 11 -23.12 -11.48 3.74
CA LYS A 11 -22.94 -10.19 3.09
C LYS A 11 -21.89 -9.43 3.91
N PRO A 12 -20.76 -8.99 3.33
CA PRO A 12 -19.75 -8.28 4.09
C PRO A 12 -20.41 -7.04 4.69
N LEU A 13 -20.30 -6.91 6.01
CA LEU A 13 -20.79 -5.75 6.74
C LEU A 13 -20.07 -4.54 6.12
N ARG A 14 -20.82 -3.69 5.42
CA ARG A 14 -20.28 -2.41 4.98
C ARG A 14 -20.10 -1.59 6.25
N THR A 15 -18.90 -1.63 6.81
CA THR A 15 -18.50 -0.72 7.85
C THR A 15 -18.31 0.64 7.19
N ASP A 16 -19.40 1.41 7.12
CA ASP A 16 -19.39 2.80 6.71
C ASP A 16 -18.68 3.62 7.79
N LEU A 17 -17.36 3.70 7.69
CA LEU A 17 -16.54 4.79 8.24
C LEU A 17 -15.31 4.91 7.33
N PRO A 18 -14.96 6.11 6.83
CA PRO A 18 -13.63 6.32 6.29
C PRO A 18 -12.70 6.01 7.46
N ALA A 19 -11.94 4.91 7.37
CA ALA A 19 -10.98 4.56 8.40
C ALA A 19 -10.15 5.82 8.66
N THR A 20 -10.41 6.47 9.80
CA THR A 20 -9.73 7.69 10.23
C THR A 20 -8.27 7.43 9.95
N VAL A 21 -7.66 8.23 9.05
CA VAL A 21 -6.30 8.00 8.52
C VAL A 21 -5.46 7.44 9.66
N ALA A 22 -5.29 6.12 9.68
CA ALA A 22 -4.69 5.48 10.84
C ALA A 22 -3.31 6.10 10.98
N ALA A 23 -2.84 6.32 12.21
CA ALA A 23 -1.53 6.93 12.43
C ALA A 23 -0.49 6.15 11.62
N TRP A 24 -0.08 6.72 10.50
CA TRP A 24 0.89 6.14 9.60
C TRP A 24 2.22 6.82 9.85
N HIS A 25 3.28 6.04 9.75
CA HIS A 25 4.64 6.54 9.89
C HIS A 25 5.45 6.08 8.70
N SER A 26 6.41 6.90 8.30
CA SER A 26 7.40 6.49 7.31
C SER A 26 8.70 6.09 8.00
N ASN A 27 9.44 5.15 7.40
CA ASN A 27 10.82 4.87 7.78
C ASN A 27 11.80 6.03 7.44
N PHE A 28 11.33 7.04 6.69
CA PHE A 28 12.07 8.26 6.39
C PHE A 28 11.34 9.50 6.91
N SER A 29 12.11 10.46 7.40
CA SER A 29 11.68 11.87 7.35
C SER A 29 11.97 12.43 5.96
N ARG A 30 11.31 13.53 5.60
CA ARG A 30 11.58 14.24 4.34
C ARG A 30 13.06 14.61 4.21
N GLU A 31 13.65 15.09 5.29
CA GLU A 31 15.05 15.52 5.35
C GLU A 31 15.99 14.34 5.10
N ARG A 32 15.71 13.19 5.74
CA ARG A 32 16.51 11.98 5.54
C ARG A 32 16.37 11.41 4.13
N TYR A 33 15.16 11.43 3.55
CA TYR A 33 14.96 11.01 2.16
C TYR A 33 15.78 11.88 1.20
N ASN A 34 15.72 13.21 1.35
CA ASN A 34 16.50 14.14 0.55
C ASN A 34 18.02 13.96 0.71
N ALA A 35 18.48 13.66 1.93
CA ALA A 35 19.89 13.35 2.18
C ALA A 35 20.31 12.05 1.46
N SER A 36 19.47 11.01 1.48
CA SER A 36 19.71 9.76 0.75
C SER A 36 19.76 9.98 -0.76
N VAL A 37 18.88 10.81 -1.32
CA VAL A 37 18.90 11.18 -2.75
C VAL A 37 20.22 11.87 -3.12
N ARG A 38 20.65 12.88 -2.36
CA ARG A 38 21.92 13.58 -2.60
C ARG A 38 23.13 12.65 -2.53
N ARG A 39 23.14 11.76 -1.54
CA ARG A 39 24.20 10.75 -1.38
C ARG A 39 24.30 9.78 -2.56
N VAL A 40 23.23 9.59 -3.33
CA VAL A 40 23.26 8.76 -4.54
C VAL A 40 23.66 9.60 -5.75
N ILE A 41 23.13 10.80 -5.91
CA ILE A 41 23.43 11.64 -7.07
C ILE A 41 24.92 12.01 -7.10
N ASP A 42 25.42 12.60 -6.02
CA ASP A 42 26.70 13.31 -6.05
C ASP A 42 27.91 12.36 -6.25
N PRO A 43 28.08 11.27 -5.47
CA PRO A 43 29.22 10.37 -5.66
C PRO A 43 28.98 9.21 -6.63
N LEU A 44 27.73 8.80 -6.93
CA LEU A 44 27.48 7.57 -7.71
C LEU A 44 27.02 7.84 -9.14
N ILE A 45 26.08 8.78 -9.32
CA ILE A 45 25.54 9.08 -10.66
C ILE A 45 26.48 10.02 -11.42
N LEU A 46 26.93 11.12 -10.79
CA LEU A 46 27.72 12.14 -11.47
C LEU A 46 29.13 11.68 -11.84
N VAL A 47 29.69 10.72 -11.11
CA VAL A 47 31.00 10.11 -11.42
C VAL A 47 30.86 9.03 -12.51
N GLY A 48 29.63 8.62 -12.84
CA GLY A 48 29.34 7.63 -13.89
C GLY A 48 29.36 6.18 -13.41
N ASP A 49 29.45 5.93 -12.10
CA ASP A 49 29.46 4.57 -11.54
C ASP A 49 28.10 3.88 -11.66
N PHE A 50 27.00 4.65 -11.61
CA PHE A 50 25.64 4.16 -11.77
C PHE A 50 24.83 5.10 -12.65
N PHE A 51 23.97 4.53 -13.50
CA PHE A 51 23.06 5.31 -14.36
C PHE A 51 21.66 5.46 -13.75
N MET A 52 21.28 4.54 -12.86
CA MET A 52 20.00 4.54 -12.19
C MET A 52 20.10 3.82 -10.84
N VAL A 53 19.44 4.38 -9.84
CA VAL A 53 19.30 3.78 -8.51
C VAL A 53 17.87 3.99 -8.06
N ASN A 54 17.23 2.94 -7.56
CA ASN A 54 15.90 3.03 -6.96
C ASN A 54 16.02 3.21 -5.44
N ILE A 55 15.42 4.28 -4.91
CA ILE A 55 15.37 4.55 -3.46
C ILE A 55 13.95 4.30 -2.97
N GLY A 56 13.78 3.23 -2.19
CA GLY A 56 12.49 2.87 -1.58
C GLY A 56 12.24 3.62 -0.27
N GLN A 57 11.01 4.12 -0.10
CA GLN A 57 10.47 4.60 1.17
C GLN A 57 9.30 3.70 1.59
N CYS A 58 9.29 3.31 2.86
CA CYS A 58 8.22 2.49 3.43
C CYS A 58 7.29 3.35 4.28
N PHE A 59 5.99 3.07 4.19
CA PHE A 59 4.94 3.65 5.02
C PHE A 59 4.23 2.50 5.73
N ASN A 60 4.14 2.61 7.05
CA ASN A 60 3.50 1.62 7.89
C ASN A 60 2.30 2.28 8.57
N ALA A 61 1.16 1.60 8.57
CA ALA A 61 -0.04 2.03 9.27
C ALA A 61 -0.47 0.96 10.28
N GLN A 62 -0.95 1.40 11.44
CA GLN A 62 -1.66 0.51 12.35
C GLN A 62 -3.05 0.24 11.78
N VAL A 63 -3.46 -1.03 11.75
CA VAL A 63 -4.80 -1.43 11.30
C VAL A 63 -5.60 -1.95 12.48
N SER A 64 -6.92 -1.75 12.45
CA SER A 64 -7.80 -2.27 13.48
C SER A 64 -7.77 -3.80 13.53
N ASN A 65 -8.00 -4.41 14.70
CA ASN A 65 -8.15 -5.86 14.82
C ASN A 65 -9.30 -6.43 13.98
N SER A 66 -10.27 -5.59 13.59
CA SER A 66 -11.37 -5.91 12.68
C SER A 66 -11.04 -5.65 11.20
N PHE A 67 -9.76 -5.54 10.84
CA PHE A 67 -9.36 -5.27 9.46
C PHE A 67 -9.70 -6.45 8.55
N ASP A 68 -10.46 -6.18 7.49
CA ASP A 68 -10.80 -7.16 6.45
C ASP A 68 -9.85 -6.98 5.25
N PRO A 69 -8.85 -7.86 5.08
CA PRO A 69 -7.88 -7.75 4.00
C PRO A 69 -8.50 -7.97 2.61
N ILE A 70 -9.58 -8.76 2.50
CA ILE A 70 -10.23 -9.06 1.21
C ILE A 70 -11.06 -7.87 0.77
N ALA A 71 -11.86 -7.30 1.66
CA ALA A 71 -12.62 -6.09 1.37
C ALA A 71 -11.70 -4.92 1.01
N PHE A 72 -10.59 -4.75 1.74
CA PHE A 72 -9.58 -3.72 1.44
C PHE A 72 -8.93 -3.93 0.07
N CYS A 73 -8.49 -5.16 -0.24
CA CYS A 73 -7.90 -5.49 -1.54
C CYS A 73 -8.89 -5.23 -2.70
N GLY A 74 -10.17 -5.57 -2.51
CA GLY A 74 -11.23 -5.27 -3.46
C GLY A 74 -11.45 -3.77 -3.70
N GLN A 75 -11.17 -2.91 -2.70
CA GLN A 75 -11.19 -1.45 -2.89
C GLN A 75 -10.01 -0.95 -3.72
N LEU A 76 -8.81 -1.51 -3.51
CA LEU A 76 -7.63 -1.19 -4.31
C LEU A 76 -7.86 -1.47 -5.80
N TYR A 77 -8.45 -2.63 -6.13
CA TYR A 77 -8.75 -2.97 -7.52
C TYR A 77 -9.76 -2.03 -8.19
N LYS A 78 -10.76 -1.55 -7.45
CA LYS A 78 -11.76 -0.61 -8.00
C LYS A 78 -11.16 0.75 -8.37
N GLY A 79 -10.10 1.16 -7.68
CA GLY A 79 -9.43 2.44 -7.92
C GLY A 79 -8.29 2.38 -8.94
N HIS A 80 -7.94 1.18 -9.42
CA HIS A 80 -6.78 0.97 -10.28
C HIS A 80 -7.21 0.34 -11.62
N ASP A 81 -7.19 1.13 -12.69
CA ASP A 81 -7.40 0.64 -14.07
C ASP A 81 -6.12 0.02 -14.67
N ARG A 82 -5.28 -0.58 -13.83
CA ARG A 82 -3.97 -1.12 -14.23
C ARG A 82 -3.96 -2.63 -14.01
N VAL A 83 -3.97 -3.33 -15.14
CA VAL A 83 -3.83 -4.78 -15.21
C VAL A 83 -2.40 -5.15 -14.84
N PHE A 84 -2.22 -5.83 -13.71
CA PHE A 84 -1.03 -6.66 -13.50
C PHE A 84 -1.25 -7.93 -14.33
N ARG A 85 -0.78 -7.88 -15.57
CA ARG A 85 -0.90 -8.96 -16.55
C ARG A 85 0.35 -9.82 -16.55
#